data_AF-A0A7X8XEA6-F1
#
_entry.id   AF-A0A7X8XEA6-F1
#
_cell.length_a   1.000
_cell.length_b   1.000
_cell.length_c   1.000
_cell.angle_alpha   90.00
_cell.angle_beta   90.00
_cell.angle_gamma   90.00
#
_symmetry.space_group_name_H-M   'P 1'
#
loop_
_entity.id
_entity.type
_entity.pdbx_description
1 polymer ?
#
loop_
_entity_poly.entity_id
_entity_poly.type
_entity_poly.pdbx_seq_one_letter_code
_entity_poly.pdbx_strand_id
1 'polypeptide(L)'
;MKIEPWVWTELLAFDSNAADCGVADYLATLGFVPQVACLLFSSPDMFLLHDNLDTEKPLSPLFCSRNAHPGNENRQRQVWTNFQLRKLIHNLKDAGCACYLSCFTVYYGNRYHQEWMSMHPEARVVYCFNHRGMEINAMQVLDDGTLVEDIIIPQVVKTCLDYGFAGWHGPDGWGPLSSGNLMNVDFSDGIMQQFLAGRDWQLPACITEPCRNIVTQEEVVAARTAGKPIPDYGLKQLQERGAWIWENHRLDWIQFNVQRWLQFWGKMTSALHEAGLKNAINSAWTKGNFDALYEYGIDYRKMAALGIDAMVVEAVALGMSQTRPDTKWYHDEFASALAEIKAAAPDFKLLFLHGIKDVVENWDNLRHATPGYERELFKLSNLYYRDRSGLRRCADGLLACLADGIAKHEWDFIRERWKASFDGEPVSAGEATVLWHDAMLDEGLADFIADGFLPGQKQFAALLRAGLQLQTVARFENADCEPGAVFVPAAHLVPAEELDRLVRNHPAPVMLCGRAAVLQRFFCTGEVIS
;
A
#
# COMPACT_ATOMS: atom_id res chain seq x y z
N MET A 1 -9.47 15.27 18.86
CA MET A 1 -8.88 15.48 17.49
C MET A 1 -9.98 15.49 16.42
N LYS A 2 -9.91 16.32 15.36
CA LYS A 2 -10.89 16.33 14.27
C LYS A 2 -10.43 15.35 13.18
N ILE A 3 -11.26 14.37 12.82
CA ILE A 3 -10.95 13.38 11.77
C ILE A 3 -10.51 14.07 10.46
N GLU A 4 -9.51 13.51 9.78
CA GLU A 4 -9.09 13.88 8.42
C GLU A 4 -9.73 12.90 7.40
N PRO A 5 -10.89 13.25 6.81
CA PRO A 5 -11.55 12.38 5.85
C PRO A 5 -11.03 12.65 4.43
N TRP A 6 -10.49 11.61 3.81
CA TRP A 6 -10.19 11.57 2.38
C TRP A 6 -11.20 10.67 1.67
N VAL A 7 -11.36 10.85 0.36
CA VAL A 7 -12.16 9.96 -0.49
C VAL A 7 -11.32 9.47 -1.67
N TRP A 8 -11.43 8.17 -1.98
CA TRP A 8 -10.91 7.60 -3.22
C TRP A 8 -12.09 7.33 -4.12
N THR A 9 -12.15 7.98 -5.29
CA THR A 9 -13.34 7.97 -6.11
C THR A 9 -13.03 8.05 -7.59
N GLU A 10 -13.90 7.47 -8.39
CA GLU A 10 -13.87 7.57 -9.85
C GLU A 10 -14.62 8.83 -10.32
N LEU A 11 -14.52 9.12 -11.62
CA LEU A 11 -15.33 10.18 -12.24
C LEU A 11 -16.84 9.85 -12.24
N LEU A 12 -17.21 8.60 -11.98
CA LEU A 12 -18.59 8.14 -11.78
C LEU A 12 -19.29 8.74 -10.55
N ALA A 13 -18.56 9.43 -9.67
CA ALA A 13 -19.16 10.23 -8.60
C ALA A 13 -19.78 11.54 -9.13
N PHE A 14 -19.34 12.00 -10.30
CA PHE A 14 -19.55 13.35 -10.81
C PHE A 14 -20.38 13.38 -12.10
N ASP A 15 -20.85 14.57 -12.47
CA ASP A 15 -21.68 14.78 -13.67
C ASP A 15 -21.03 15.72 -14.67
N SER A 16 -20.46 15.16 -15.75
CA SER A 16 -19.78 15.97 -16.76
C SER A 16 -20.70 16.94 -17.52
N ASN A 17 -22.02 16.72 -17.50
CA ASN A 17 -23.00 17.60 -18.14
C ASN A 17 -23.42 18.78 -17.25
N ALA A 18 -23.18 18.70 -15.94
CA ALA A 18 -23.50 19.77 -15.02
C ALA A 18 -22.53 20.96 -15.18
N ALA A 19 -23.02 22.17 -14.89
CA ALA A 19 -22.26 23.39 -15.08
C ALA A 19 -20.98 23.44 -14.22
N ASP A 20 -20.96 22.77 -13.08
CA ASP A 20 -19.81 22.63 -12.17
C ASP A 20 -19.20 21.23 -12.21
N CYS A 21 -19.52 20.44 -13.23
CA CYS A 21 -19.17 19.03 -13.32
C CYS A 21 -19.74 18.15 -12.17
N GLY A 22 -20.80 18.60 -11.47
CA GLY A 22 -21.51 17.82 -10.46
C GLY A 22 -20.87 17.86 -9.07
N VAL A 23 -19.94 18.79 -8.83
CA VAL A 23 -19.24 18.93 -7.54
C VAL A 23 -20.21 19.28 -6.41
N ALA A 24 -21.10 20.25 -6.61
CA ALA A 24 -22.06 20.65 -5.59
C ALA A 24 -22.97 19.50 -5.15
N ASP A 25 -23.48 18.73 -6.11
CA ASP A 25 -24.35 17.58 -5.85
C ASP A 25 -23.60 16.45 -5.15
N TYR A 26 -22.36 16.18 -5.55
CA TYR A 26 -21.52 15.18 -4.90
C TYR A 26 -21.23 15.56 -3.44
N LEU A 27 -20.78 16.78 -3.18
CA LEU A 27 -20.49 17.25 -1.82
C LEU A 27 -21.75 17.32 -0.94
N ALA A 28 -22.90 17.69 -1.51
CA ALA A 28 -24.18 17.64 -0.80
C ALA A 28 -24.61 16.21 -0.45
N THR A 29 -24.28 15.24 -1.30
CA THR A 29 -24.49 13.81 -1.07
C THR A 29 -23.58 13.29 0.03
N LEU A 30 -22.27 13.62 -0.02
CA LEU A 30 -21.32 13.31 1.05
C LEU A 30 -21.78 13.92 2.38
N GLY A 31 -22.27 15.17 2.35
CA GLY A 31 -22.64 15.94 3.55
C GLY A 31 -21.44 16.57 4.27
N PHE A 32 -20.26 16.60 3.63
CA PHE A 32 -19.04 17.26 4.08
C PHE A 32 -18.12 17.52 2.88
N VAL A 33 -17.10 18.37 3.07
CA VAL A 33 -16.03 18.54 2.10
C VAL A 33 -14.84 17.69 2.54
N PRO A 34 -14.41 16.67 1.76
CA PRO A 34 -13.21 15.91 2.08
C PRO A 34 -11.96 16.79 1.96
N GLN A 35 -10.92 16.47 2.74
CA GLN A 35 -9.66 17.22 2.63
C GLN A 35 -8.96 16.92 1.30
N VAL A 36 -8.97 15.66 0.89
CA VAL A 36 -8.44 15.20 -0.39
C VAL A 36 -9.42 14.24 -1.06
N ALA A 37 -9.62 14.44 -2.36
CA ALA A 37 -10.20 13.45 -3.27
C ALA A 37 -9.08 12.86 -4.14
N CYS A 38 -8.75 11.59 -3.92
CA CYS A 38 -7.92 10.82 -4.83
C CYS A 38 -8.78 10.39 -6.02
N LEU A 39 -8.58 11.00 -7.19
CA LEU A 39 -9.31 10.65 -8.40
C LEU A 39 -8.66 9.42 -9.04
N LEU A 40 -9.42 8.32 -9.11
CA LEU A 40 -8.94 7.02 -9.53
C LEU A 40 -9.00 6.83 -11.06
N PHE A 41 -7.86 6.48 -11.64
CA PHE A 41 -7.69 6.13 -13.05
C PHE A 41 -7.09 4.73 -13.21
N SER A 42 -7.55 4.01 -14.24
CA SER A 42 -7.20 2.59 -14.43
C SER A 42 -5.80 2.36 -14.98
N SER A 43 -5.29 3.29 -15.79
CA SER A 43 -4.11 3.09 -16.63
C SER A 43 -3.15 4.28 -16.50
N PRO A 44 -1.83 4.03 -16.37
CA PRO A 44 -0.81 5.07 -16.23
C PRO A 44 -0.70 5.96 -17.46
N ASP A 45 -1.35 5.59 -18.57
CA ASP A 45 -1.48 6.45 -19.75
C ASP A 45 -2.17 7.78 -19.48
N MET A 46 -2.88 7.92 -18.35
CA MET A 46 -3.39 9.22 -17.91
C MET A 46 -2.27 10.27 -17.80
N PHE A 47 -1.05 9.86 -17.48
CA PHE A 47 0.14 10.72 -17.50
C PHE A 47 1.17 10.32 -18.56
N LEU A 48 1.37 9.04 -18.87
CA LEU A 48 2.38 8.61 -19.86
C LEU A 48 2.09 9.15 -21.27
N LEU A 49 0.81 9.24 -21.65
CA LEU A 49 0.36 9.78 -22.94
C LEU A 49 -0.21 11.21 -22.81
N HIS A 50 0.07 11.88 -21.70
CA HIS A 50 -0.35 13.26 -21.50
C HIS A 50 0.56 14.21 -22.28
N ASP A 51 -0.01 14.84 -23.32
CA ASP A 51 0.67 15.86 -24.12
C ASP A 51 0.51 17.23 -23.46
N ASN A 52 -0.58 17.96 -23.72
CA ASN A 52 -0.92 19.24 -23.11
C ASN A 52 -2.45 19.44 -23.14
N LEU A 53 -2.91 20.62 -22.72
CA LEU A 53 -4.34 20.98 -22.68
C LEU A 53 -4.68 22.09 -23.68
N ASP A 54 -4.05 22.12 -24.85
CA ASP A 54 -4.32 23.13 -25.88
C ASP A 54 -5.63 22.87 -26.63
N THR A 55 -6.04 21.61 -26.73
CA THR A 55 -7.26 21.18 -27.43
C THR A 55 -8.12 20.29 -26.56
N GLU A 56 -9.43 20.43 -26.69
CA GLU A 56 -10.38 19.56 -26.00
C GLU A 56 -10.46 18.21 -26.73
N LYS A 57 -10.29 17.13 -25.98
CA LYS A 57 -10.40 15.75 -26.49
C LYS A 57 -11.16 14.85 -25.52
N PRO A 58 -11.93 13.86 -26.02
CA PRO A 58 -12.55 12.86 -25.17
C PRO A 58 -11.48 12.03 -24.46
N LEU A 59 -11.72 11.71 -23.19
CA LEU A 59 -10.89 10.81 -22.39
C LEU A 59 -11.23 9.35 -22.70
N SER A 60 -10.23 8.48 -22.56
CA SER A 60 -10.43 7.04 -22.62
C SER A 60 -11.44 6.59 -21.53
N PRO A 61 -12.27 5.56 -21.80
CA PRO A 61 -13.11 4.95 -20.78
C PRO A 61 -12.35 4.50 -19.52
N LEU A 62 -11.06 4.16 -19.67
CA LEU A 62 -10.16 3.79 -18.57
C LEU A 62 -9.90 4.93 -17.57
N PHE A 63 -10.12 6.18 -18.00
CA PHE A 63 -9.97 7.36 -17.15
C PHE A 63 -11.30 7.82 -16.54
N CYS A 64 -12.41 7.17 -16.88
CA CYS A 64 -13.74 7.55 -16.40
C CYS A 64 -14.27 6.60 -15.31
N SER A 65 -13.75 5.38 -15.25
CA SER A 65 -14.10 4.31 -14.28
C SER A 65 -13.03 3.21 -14.29
N ARG A 66 -12.80 2.53 -13.17
CA ARG A 66 -11.88 1.40 -13.02
C ARG A 66 -12.23 0.30 -14.00
N ASN A 67 -11.23 -0.28 -14.68
CA ASN A 67 -11.41 -1.30 -15.72
C ASN A 67 -12.43 -0.93 -16.83
N ALA A 68 -12.76 0.36 -16.99
CA ALA A 68 -13.84 0.81 -17.86
C ALA A 68 -15.17 0.03 -17.63
N HIS A 69 -15.61 -0.13 -16.38
CA HIS A 69 -16.95 -0.67 -16.10
C HIS A 69 -18.06 0.34 -16.49
N PRO A 70 -19.28 -0.12 -16.86
CA PRO A 70 -20.25 0.72 -17.58
C PRO A 70 -20.95 1.78 -16.72
N GLY A 71 -20.92 1.65 -15.39
CA GLY A 71 -21.57 2.57 -14.46
C GLY A 71 -21.59 2.03 -13.04
N ASN A 72 -22.21 2.80 -12.15
CA ASN A 72 -22.49 2.44 -10.75
C ASN A 72 -24.00 2.49 -10.48
N GLU A 73 -24.39 2.40 -9.21
CA GLU A 73 -25.78 2.40 -8.76
C GLU A 73 -26.54 3.69 -9.10
N ASN A 74 -25.82 4.81 -9.28
CA ASN A 74 -26.41 6.12 -9.47
C ASN A 74 -26.38 6.58 -10.94
N ARG A 75 -25.35 6.18 -11.70
CA ARG A 75 -25.17 6.66 -13.08
C ARG A 75 -24.42 5.70 -13.98
N GLN A 76 -24.72 5.82 -15.27
CA GLN A 76 -23.89 5.26 -16.35
C GLN A 76 -22.65 6.12 -16.56
N ARG A 77 -21.57 5.49 -17.03
CA ARG A 77 -20.32 6.18 -17.36
C ARG A 77 -20.54 7.19 -18.48
N GLN A 78 -20.21 8.44 -18.20
CA GLN A 78 -20.21 9.52 -19.17
C GLN A 78 -18.88 9.56 -19.94
N VAL A 79 -18.92 10.10 -21.16
CA VAL A 79 -17.70 10.46 -21.89
C VAL A 79 -17.23 11.81 -21.36
N TRP A 80 -16.14 11.80 -20.61
CA TRP A 80 -15.48 13.00 -20.13
C TRP A 80 -14.52 13.55 -21.18
N THR A 81 -14.26 14.85 -21.16
CA THR A 81 -13.14 15.48 -21.87
C THR A 81 -12.03 15.88 -20.91
N ASN A 82 -10.82 16.07 -21.42
CA ASN A 82 -9.71 16.64 -20.65
C ASN A 82 -10.04 18.03 -20.07
N PHE A 83 -10.81 18.85 -20.78
CA PHE A 83 -11.23 20.16 -20.28
C PHE A 83 -12.25 20.02 -19.14
N GLN A 84 -13.19 19.09 -19.23
CA GLN A 84 -14.12 18.79 -18.14
C GLN A 84 -13.40 18.25 -16.90
N LEU A 85 -12.39 17.39 -17.06
CA LEU A 85 -11.58 16.91 -15.94
C LEU A 85 -10.84 18.06 -15.25
N ARG A 86 -10.18 18.94 -16.01
CA ARG A 86 -9.52 20.14 -15.45
C ARG A 86 -10.52 21.02 -14.69
N LYS A 87 -11.70 21.21 -15.27
CA LYS A 87 -12.79 21.99 -14.64
C LYS A 87 -13.28 21.35 -13.35
N LEU A 88 -13.47 20.03 -13.31
CA LEU A 88 -13.84 19.27 -12.11
C LEU A 88 -12.82 19.50 -10.99
N ILE A 89 -11.53 19.38 -11.29
CA ILE A 89 -10.44 19.55 -10.31
C ILE A 89 -10.43 20.97 -9.74
N HIS A 90 -10.59 22.00 -10.59
CA HIS A 90 -10.71 23.38 -10.13
C HIS A 90 -11.95 23.61 -9.27
N ASN A 91 -13.11 23.07 -9.66
CA ASN A 91 -14.34 23.22 -8.87
C ASN A 91 -14.24 22.53 -7.50
N LEU A 92 -13.60 21.36 -7.43
CA LEU A 92 -13.31 20.69 -6.15
C LEU A 92 -12.36 21.53 -5.29
N LYS A 93 -11.30 22.07 -5.88
CA LYS A 93 -10.36 22.98 -5.21
C LYS A 93 -11.05 24.23 -4.66
N ASP A 94 -11.91 24.87 -5.46
CA ASP A 94 -12.68 26.06 -5.06
C ASP A 94 -13.68 25.75 -3.93
N ALA A 95 -14.18 24.51 -3.88
CA ALA A 95 -15.00 24.03 -2.77
C ALA A 95 -14.20 23.65 -1.51
N GLY A 96 -12.86 23.72 -1.55
CA GLY A 96 -11.96 23.41 -0.43
C GLY A 96 -11.48 21.96 -0.36
N CYS A 97 -11.63 21.17 -1.43
CA CYS A 97 -11.15 19.81 -1.54
C CYS A 97 -9.91 19.77 -2.45
N ALA A 98 -8.76 19.32 -1.94
CA ALA A 98 -7.61 19.05 -2.78
C ALA A 98 -7.85 17.80 -3.65
N CYS A 99 -7.29 17.75 -4.86
CA CYS A 99 -7.40 16.56 -5.72
C CYS A 99 -6.03 15.94 -5.93
N TYR A 100 -5.90 14.64 -5.69
CA TYR A 100 -4.70 13.88 -6.04
C TYR A 100 -4.98 13.02 -7.28
N LEU A 101 -4.03 12.99 -8.20
CA LEU A 101 -3.99 12.03 -9.29
C LEU A 101 -3.74 10.65 -8.67
N SER A 102 -4.63 9.68 -8.84
CA SER A 102 -4.47 8.31 -8.34
C SER A 102 -4.61 7.32 -9.48
N CYS A 103 -3.57 6.55 -9.78
CA CYS A 103 -3.55 5.74 -10.99
C CYS A 103 -2.93 4.37 -10.75
N PHE A 104 -3.60 3.31 -11.18
CA PHE A 104 -3.02 1.97 -11.18
C PHE A 104 -1.93 1.81 -12.25
N THR A 105 -1.20 0.69 -12.19
CA THR A 105 -0.10 0.36 -13.10
C THR A 105 -0.53 -0.50 -14.30
N VAL A 106 -1.83 -0.61 -14.59
CA VAL A 106 -2.38 -1.68 -15.47
C VAL A 106 -2.43 -1.28 -16.94
N TYR A 107 -2.04 -2.22 -17.80
CA TYR A 107 -2.18 -2.24 -19.25
C TYR A 107 -3.42 -3.06 -19.63
N TYR A 108 -4.17 -2.60 -20.63
CA TYR A 108 -5.43 -3.21 -21.05
C TYR A 108 -5.38 -3.82 -22.46
N GLY A 109 -4.19 -4.10 -23.00
CA GLY A 109 -4.07 -4.81 -24.27
C GLY A 109 -4.45 -3.97 -25.48
N ASN A 110 -4.28 -2.65 -25.42
CA ASN A 110 -4.73 -1.69 -26.44
C ASN A 110 -6.26 -1.73 -26.70
N ARG A 111 -7.04 -2.21 -25.73
CA ARG A 111 -8.48 -2.44 -25.90
C ARG A 111 -9.26 -1.14 -26.13
N TYR A 112 -8.82 -0.03 -25.53
CA TYR A 112 -9.55 1.23 -25.54
C TYR A 112 -8.83 2.34 -26.30
N HIS A 113 -7.50 2.29 -26.37
CA HIS A 113 -6.62 3.18 -27.12
C HIS A 113 -5.25 2.49 -27.30
N GLN A 114 -4.35 3.05 -28.11
CA GLN A 114 -2.96 2.55 -28.15
C GLN A 114 -2.24 2.97 -26.87
N GLU A 115 -1.84 2.01 -26.05
CA GLU A 115 -1.27 2.25 -24.73
C GLU A 115 0.26 2.32 -24.77
N TRP A 116 0.87 3.09 -23.86
CA TRP A 116 2.32 3.29 -23.83
C TRP A 116 3.10 1.98 -23.68
N MET A 117 2.60 1.07 -22.83
CA MET A 117 3.20 -0.25 -22.60
C MET A 117 3.14 -1.19 -23.81
N SER A 118 2.33 -0.89 -24.83
CA SER A 118 2.37 -1.63 -26.10
C SER A 118 3.50 -1.17 -27.02
N MET A 119 3.94 0.08 -26.87
CA MET A 119 5.10 0.64 -27.56
C MET A 119 6.41 0.30 -26.85
N HIS A 120 6.34 0.11 -25.53
CA HIS A 120 7.47 -0.24 -24.65
C HIS A 120 7.17 -1.52 -23.86
N PRO A 121 7.01 -2.68 -24.53
CA PRO A 121 6.68 -3.93 -23.87
C PRO A 121 7.69 -4.35 -22.80
N GLU A 122 8.95 -3.94 -22.93
CA GLU A 122 10.07 -4.17 -22.00
C GLU A 122 9.83 -3.57 -20.61
N ALA A 123 9.07 -2.48 -20.51
CA ALA A 123 8.75 -1.80 -19.25
C ALA A 123 7.77 -2.58 -18.35
N ARG A 124 7.19 -3.66 -18.85
CA ARG A 124 6.23 -4.50 -18.11
C ARG A 124 6.92 -5.41 -17.10
N VAL A 125 6.24 -5.71 -16.00
CA VAL A 125 6.69 -6.67 -14.98
C VAL A 125 6.86 -8.06 -15.60
N VAL A 126 7.94 -8.77 -15.24
CA VAL A 126 8.17 -10.17 -15.62
C VAL A 126 8.10 -11.09 -14.40
N TYR A 127 7.19 -12.05 -14.45
CA TYR A 127 6.92 -13.04 -13.41
C TYR A 127 7.60 -14.38 -13.72
N CYS A 128 8.16 -15.03 -12.70
CA CYS A 128 8.64 -16.42 -12.85
C CYS A 128 7.52 -17.47 -12.96
N PHE A 129 6.25 -17.09 -12.76
CA PHE A 129 5.11 -18.02 -12.85
C PHE A 129 4.05 -17.61 -13.87
N ASN A 130 4.12 -16.38 -14.41
CA ASN A 130 3.08 -15.83 -15.31
C ASN A 130 3.66 -15.08 -16.51
N HIS A 131 4.92 -15.32 -16.85
CA HIS A 131 5.61 -14.66 -17.97
C HIS A 131 5.57 -13.13 -17.87
N ARG A 132 5.48 -12.40 -18.99
CA ARG A 132 5.37 -10.95 -19.00
C ARG A 132 3.94 -10.54 -18.66
N GLY A 133 3.78 -9.75 -17.59
CA GLY A 133 2.49 -9.31 -17.09
C GLY A 133 1.87 -8.14 -17.82
N MET A 134 0.80 -7.60 -17.24
CA MET A 134 0.03 -6.46 -17.74
C MET A 134 0.25 -5.22 -16.87
N GLU A 135 1.36 -5.17 -16.13
CA GLU A 135 1.64 -4.10 -15.19
C GLU A 135 2.96 -3.42 -15.54
N ILE A 136 3.00 -2.08 -15.44
CA ILE A 136 4.26 -1.34 -15.57
C ILE A 136 5.14 -1.60 -14.35
N ASN A 137 6.45 -1.74 -14.57
CA ASN A 137 7.44 -1.67 -13.51
C ASN A 137 8.20 -0.35 -13.64
N ALA A 138 7.98 0.57 -12.71
CA ALA A 138 8.61 1.89 -12.69
C ALA A 138 10.14 1.83 -12.57
N MET A 139 10.69 0.72 -12.06
CA MET A 139 12.12 0.52 -11.86
C MET A 139 12.81 -0.12 -13.07
N GLN A 140 12.09 -0.42 -14.15
CA GLN A 140 12.66 -1.02 -15.37
C GLN A 140 13.61 -0.09 -16.12
N VAL A 141 14.35 -0.69 -17.04
CA VAL A 141 15.19 -0.02 -18.03
C VAL A 141 14.63 -0.37 -19.41
N LEU A 142 14.47 0.63 -20.27
CA LEU A 142 14.07 0.45 -21.66
C LEU A 142 15.22 -0.10 -22.52
N ASP A 143 14.92 -0.55 -23.73
CA ASP A 143 15.93 -1.12 -24.64
C ASP A 143 17.05 -0.13 -25.02
N ASP A 144 16.78 1.18 -24.92
CA ASP A 144 17.76 2.24 -25.16
C ASP A 144 18.61 2.62 -23.92
N GLY A 145 18.36 1.97 -22.78
CA GLY A 145 19.03 2.21 -21.51
C GLY A 145 18.35 3.25 -20.61
N THR A 146 17.24 3.86 -21.04
CA THR A 146 16.49 4.83 -20.24
C THR A 146 15.79 4.16 -19.06
N LEU A 147 15.91 4.75 -17.86
CA LEU A 147 15.12 4.30 -16.71
C LEU A 147 13.66 4.73 -16.87
N VAL A 148 12.73 3.80 -16.66
CA VAL A 148 11.29 4.07 -16.78
C VAL A 148 10.84 5.14 -15.78
N GLU A 149 11.41 5.17 -14.57
CA GLU A 149 11.16 6.21 -13.56
C GLU A 149 11.47 7.63 -14.08
N ASP A 150 12.49 7.79 -14.94
CA ASP A 150 12.91 9.09 -15.47
C ASP A 150 11.94 9.61 -16.55
N ILE A 151 11.03 8.76 -17.05
CA ILE A 151 9.91 9.13 -17.92
C ILE A 151 8.66 9.42 -17.08
N ILE A 152 8.36 8.54 -16.14
CA ILE A 152 7.15 8.63 -15.29
C ILE A 152 7.15 9.91 -14.47
N ILE A 153 8.25 10.23 -13.80
CA ILE A 153 8.30 11.32 -12.82
C ILE A 153 7.98 12.69 -13.46
N PRO A 154 8.65 13.10 -14.56
CA PRO A 154 8.30 14.34 -15.23
C PRO A 154 6.86 14.38 -15.74
N GLN A 155 6.35 13.25 -16.27
CA GLN A 155 5.00 13.17 -16.80
C GLN A 155 3.92 13.27 -15.71
N VAL A 156 4.14 12.67 -14.53
CA VAL A 156 3.25 12.83 -13.38
C VAL A 156 3.21 14.29 -12.93
N VAL A 157 4.38 14.93 -12.76
CA VAL A 157 4.46 16.36 -12.37
C VAL A 157 3.75 17.24 -13.38
N LYS A 158 4.04 17.04 -14.67
CA LYS A 158 3.43 17.78 -15.77
C LYS A 158 1.90 17.64 -15.78
N THR A 159 1.41 16.41 -15.65
CA THR A 159 -0.03 16.13 -15.61
C THR A 159 -0.68 16.80 -14.40
N CYS A 160 -0.03 16.76 -13.24
CA CYS A 160 -0.53 17.43 -12.05
C CYS A 160 -0.67 18.94 -12.25
N LEU A 161 0.35 19.59 -12.80
CA LEU A 161 0.37 21.04 -13.04
C LEU A 161 -0.66 21.47 -14.09
N ASP A 162 -0.78 20.74 -15.20
CA ASP A 162 -1.69 21.12 -16.29
C ASP A 162 -3.16 21.05 -15.88
N TYR A 163 -3.54 19.98 -15.17
CA TYR A 163 -4.90 19.77 -14.70
C TYR A 163 -5.22 20.51 -13.38
N GLY A 164 -4.21 20.93 -12.63
CA GLY A 164 -4.36 21.62 -11.35
C GLY A 164 -4.53 20.69 -10.15
N PHE A 165 -4.04 19.45 -10.24
CA PHE A 165 -3.97 18.54 -9.09
C PHE A 165 -3.06 19.12 -8.00
N ALA A 166 -3.37 18.80 -6.74
CA ALA A 166 -2.57 19.19 -5.59
C ALA A 166 -1.45 18.19 -5.26
N GLY A 167 -1.44 17.03 -5.92
CA GLY A 167 -0.49 15.97 -5.63
C GLY A 167 -0.77 14.68 -6.38
N TRP A 168 0.05 13.67 -6.08
CA TRP A 168 -0.06 12.32 -6.61
C TRP A 168 -0.24 11.30 -5.49
N HIS A 169 -1.24 10.45 -5.63
CA HIS A 169 -1.38 9.24 -4.84
C HIS A 169 -0.88 8.09 -5.71
N GLY A 170 0.19 7.40 -5.27
CA GLY A 170 0.63 6.14 -5.87
C GLY A 170 -0.09 4.97 -5.18
N PRO A 171 -1.24 4.50 -5.71
CA PRO A 171 -1.95 3.35 -5.15
C PRO A 171 -1.21 2.04 -5.50
N ASP A 172 -1.92 0.91 -5.46
CA ASP A 172 -1.41 -0.42 -5.72
C ASP A 172 -0.55 -0.48 -6.99
N GLY A 173 0.65 -1.04 -6.85
CA GLY A 173 1.63 -1.17 -7.93
C GLY A 173 2.81 -0.19 -7.85
N TRP A 174 2.71 0.86 -7.05
CA TRP A 174 3.74 1.90 -6.94
C TRP A 174 4.67 1.75 -5.74
N GLY A 175 4.77 0.57 -5.15
CA GLY A 175 5.60 0.34 -3.97
C GLY A 175 4.90 -0.55 -2.97
N PRO A 176 4.57 -1.80 -3.37
CA PRO A 176 5.34 -2.62 -4.31
C PRO A 176 4.70 -2.86 -5.68
N LEU A 177 5.39 -3.65 -6.53
CA LEU A 177 4.92 -4.02 -7.87
C LEU A 177 3.57 -4.72 -7.80
N SER A 178 2.72 -4.45 -8.80
CA SER A 178 1.34 -4.92 -8.79
C SER A 178 1.28 -6.46 -8.73
N SER A 179 0.62 -7.02 -7.71
CA SER A 179 0.40 -8.47 -7.54
C SER A 179 1.64 -9.38 -7.47
N GLY A 180 2.85 -8.83 -7.40
CA GLY A 180 4.10 -9.59 -7.38
C GLY A 180 4.87 -9.41 -6.07
N ASN A 181 5.13 -10.51 -5.37
CA ASN A 181 6.12 -10.53 -4.28
C ASN A 181 7.53 -10.78 -4.85
N LEU A 182 8.56 -10.44 -4.09
CA LEU A 182 9.97 -10.52 -4.51
C LEU A 182 10.44 -11.93 -4.89
N MET A 183 9.75 -12.97 -4.42
CA MET A 183 10.03 -14.35 -4.85
C MET A 183 9.65 -14.60 -6.30
N ASN A 184 8.74 -13.78 -6.82
CA ASN A 184 8.09 -14.02 -8.09
C ASN A 184 8.31 -12.93 -9.13
N VAL A 185 8.71 -11.72 -8.71
CA VAL A 185 8.98 -10.58 -9.60
C VAL A 185 10.16 -9.74 -9.10
N ASP A 186 10.82 -8.95 -9.94
CA ASP A 186 10.80 -8.93 -11.40
C ASP A 186 12.12 -9.51 -11.92
N PHE A 187 12.04 -10.57 -12.74
CA PHE A 187 13.22 -11.31 -13.23
C PHE A 187 13.58 -10.99 -14.69
N SER A 188 13.11 -9.84 -15.20
CA SER A 188 13.48 -9.33 -16.52
C SER A 188 14.98 -9.07 -16.65
N ASP A 189 15.49 -9.04 -17.88
CA ASP A 189 16.90 -8.72 -18.15
C ASP A 189 17.30 -7.32 -17.65
N GLY A 190 16.39 -6.34 -17.73
CA GLY A 190 16.65 -4.96 -17.28
C GLY A 190 16.82 -4.85 -15.76
N ILE A 191 16.01 -5.59 -14.98
CA ILE A 191 16.17 -5.65 -13.53
C ILE A 191 17.40 -6.47 -13.16
N MET A 192 17.66 -7.59 -13.84
CA MET A 192 18.86 -8.40 -13.61
C MET A 192 20.14 -7.61 -13.87
N GLN A 193 20.18 -6.79 -14.92
CA GLN A 193 21.31 -5.90 -15.19
C GLN A 193 21.57 -4.94 -14.02
N GLN A 194 20.52 -4.31 -13.48
CA GLN A 194 20.64 -3.42 -12.33
C GLN A 194 21.09 -4.16 -11.07
N PHE A 195 20.55 -5.35 -10.82
CA PHE A 195 20.91 -6.16 -9.65
C PHE A 195 22.37 -6.60 -9.70
N LEU A 196 22.87 -7.01 -10.86
CA LEU A 196 24.23 -7.52 -11.01
C LEU A 196 25.30 -6.42 -11.18
N ALA A 197 24.87 -5.16 -11.38
CA ALA A 197 25.79 -4.05 -11.64
C ALA A 197 26.83 -3.90 -10.52
N GLY A 198 28.12 -3.98 -10.90
CA GLY A 198 29.25 -3.82 -9.98
C GLY A 198 29.52 -5.02 -9.07
N ARG A 199 28.90 -6.17 -9.29
CA ARG A 199 29.09 -7.39 -8.47
C ARG A 199 29.96 -8.40 -9.18
N ASP A 200 30.94 -8.94 -8.46
CA ASP A 200 31.86 -9.98 -8.94
C ASP A 200 31.43 -11.35 -8.41
N TRP A 201 30.34 -11.87 -8.97
CA TRP A 201 29.77 -13.16 -8.61
C TRP A 201 30.01 -14.20 -9.70
N GLN A 202 30.16 -15.46 -9.30
CA GLN A 202 30.12 -16.59 -10.23
C GLN A 202 28.65 -16.91 -10.54
N LEU A 203 28.21 -16.56 -11.74
CA LEU A 203 26.81 -16.62 -12.13
C LEU A 203 26.53 -17.87 -12.99
N PRO A 204 25.43 -18.60 -12.72
CA PRO A 204 24.99 -19.71 -13.58
C PRO A 204 24.43 -19.19 -14.92
N ALA A 205 24.29 -20.09 -15.89
CA ALA A 205 23.77 -19.77 -17.22
C ALA A 205 22.37 -19.12 -17.18
N CYS A 206 21.49 -19.54 -16.27
CA CYS A 206 20.16 -18.94 -16.14
C CYS A 206 20.21 -17.44 -15.83
N ILE A 207 21.29 -16.95 -15.22
CA ILE A 207 21.51 -15.54 -14.87
C ILE A 207 22.28 -14.79 -15.96
N THR A 208 23.30 -15.41 -16.57
CA THR A 208 24.18 -14.74 -17.55
C THR A 208 23.58 -14.67 -18.95
N GLU A 209 22.74 -15.64 -19.32
CA GLU A 209 22.06 -15.63 -20.61
C GLU A 209 20.80 -14.76 -20.54
N PRO A 210 20.56 -13.87 -21.52
CA PRO A 210 19.38 -13.01 -21.53
C PRO A 210 18.10 -13.80 -21.83
N CYS A 211 16.99 -13.46 -21.18
CA CYS A 211 15.68 -14.06 -21.36
C CYS A 211 14.84 -13.17 -22.29
N ARG A 212 15.26 -13.06 -23.56
CA ARG A 212 14.71 -12.07 -24.51
C ARG A 212 13.29 -12.40 -24.96
N ASN A 213 13.00 -13.69 -25.14
CA ASN A 213 11.71 -14.14 -25.64
C ASN A 213 10.88 -14.67 -24.46
N ILE A 214 9.92 -13.87 -24.02
CA ILE A 214 9.02 -14.18 -22.91
C ILE A 214 7.59 -14.03 -23.42
N VAL A 215 6.77 -15.05 -23.17
CA VAL A 215 5.36 -15.06 -23.59
C VAL A 215 4.63 -13.84 -23.00
N THR A 216 3.87 -13.16 -23.82
CA THR A 216 3.02 -12.05 -23.40
C THR A 216 1.62 -12.53 -23.00
N GLN A 217 0.92 -11.79 -22.15
CA GLN A 217 -0.47 -12.14 -21.83
C GLN A 217 -1.39 -12.09 -23.05
N GLU A 218 -1.10 -11.24 -24.04
CA GLU A 218 -1.82 -11.24 -25.31
C GLU A 218 -1.68 -12.57 -26.05
N GLU A 219 -0.48 -13.16 -26.06
CA GLU A 219 -0.26 -14.50 -26.64
C GLU A 219 -0.96 -15.59 -25.84
N VAL A 220 -0.98 -15.49 -24.50
CA VAL A 220 -1.73 -16.40 -23.63
C VAL A 220 -3.23 -16.34 -23.96
N VAL A 221 -3.79 -15.14 -24.08
CA VAL A 221 -5.22 -14.92 -24.41
C VAL A 221 -5.52 -15.43 -25.83
N ALA A 222 -4.65 -15.16 -26.80
CA ALA A 222 -4.81 -15.62 -28.17
C ALA A 222 -4.80 -17.16 -28.25
N ALA A 223 -3.88 -17.82 -27.54
CA ALA A 223 -3.82 -19.28 -27.47
C ALA A 223 -5.09 -19.87 -26.83
N ARG A 224 -5.54 -19.33 -25.69
CA ARG A 224 -6.77 -19.77 -25.00
C ARG A 224 -8.00 -19.61 -25.90
N THR A 225 -8.13 -18.46 -26.56
CA THR A 225 -9.24 -18.16 -27.47
C THR A 225 -9.25 -19.11 -28.67
N ALA A 226 -8.07 -19.47 -29.18
CA ALA A 226 -7.93 -20.44 -30.26
C ALA A 226 -8.02 -21.90 -29.82
N GLY A 227 -8.21 -22.20 -28.53
CA GLY A 227 -8.18 -23.56 -27.99
C GLY A 227 -6.83 -24.27 -28.15
N LYS A 228 -5.74 -23.50 -28.22
CA LYS A 228 -4.37 -23.99 -28.41
C LYS A 228 -3.62 -24.08 -27.07
N PRO A 229 -2.59 -24.94 -26.97
CA PRO A 229 -1.65 -24.90 -25.84
C PRO A 229 -1.04 -23.51 -25.68
N ILE A 230 -0.91 -23.06 -24.44
CA ILE A 230 -0.23 -21.81 -24.10
C ILE A 230 1.27 -22.02 -24.34
N PRO A 231 1.95 -21.16 -25.14
CA PRO A 231 3.40 -21.21 -25.26
C PRO A 231 4.08 -21.00 -23.89
N ASP A 232 5.26 -21.56 -23.69
CA ASP A 232 5.99 -21.54 -22.41
C ASP A 232 7.45 -21.10 -22.54
N TYR A 233 7.85 -20.55 -23.70
CA TYR A 233 9.21 -20.08 -23.91
C TYR A 233 9.59 -18.98 -22.90
N GLY A 234 10.83 -19.02 -22.42
CA GLY A 234 11.35 -18.13 -21.39
C GLY A 234 10.95 -18.49 -19.96
N LEU A 235 9.80 -19.14 -19.73
CA LEU A 235 9.30 -19.41 -18.37
C LEU A 235 10.27 -20.22 -17.52
N LYS A 236 10.79 -21.31 -18.07
CA LYS A 236 11.74 -22.18 -17.36
C LYS A 236 12.98 -21.41 -16.91
N GLN A 237 13.51 -20.54 -17.75
CA GLN A 237 14.67 -19.72 -17.41
C GLN A 237 14.33 -18.72 -16.30
N LEU A 238 13.16 -18.08 -16.34
CA LEU A 238 12.70 -17.18 -15.27
C LEU A 238 12.53 -17.90 -13.93
N GLN A 239 12.02 -19.14 -13.96
CA GLN A 239 11.92 -20.00 -12.77
C GLN A 239 13.29 -20.34 -12.19
N GLU A 240 14.24 -20.73 -13.05
CA GLU A 240 15.62 -21.02 -12.64
C GLU A 240 16.33 -19.78 -12.09
N ARG A 241 16.08 -18.59 -12.67
CA ARG A 241 16.58 -17.30 -12.13
C ARG A 241 16.03 -17.02 -10.75
N GLY A 242 14.70 -17.05 -10.61
CA GLY A 242 14.02 -16.76 -9.35
C GLY A 242 14.44 -17.71 -8.24
N ALA A 243 14.50 -19.01 -8.53
CA ALA A 243 14.96 -20.03 -7.58
C ALA A 243 16.42 -19.76 -7.16
N TRP A 244 17.33 -19.53 -8.12
CA TRP A 244 18.73 -19.29 -7.80
C TRP A 244 18.92 -18.05 -6.93
N ILE A 245 18.27 -16.93 -7.26
CA ILE A 245 18.34 -15.70 -6.46
C ILE A 245 17.80 -15.96 -5.05
N TRP A 246 16.64 -16.62 -4.94
CA TRP A 246 16.00 -16.84 -3.65
C TRP A 246 16.75 -17.84 -2.74
N GLU A 247 17.51 -18.76 -3.33
CA GLU A 247 18.34 -19.74 -2.62
C GLU A 247 19.70 -19.17 -2.22
N ASN A 248 20.33 -18.36 -3.09
CA ASN A 248 21.74 -17.96 -2.92
C ASN A 248 21.93 -16.50 -2.50
N HIS A 249 21.01 -15.60 -2.89
CA HIS A 249 21.17 -14.15 -2.77
C HIS A 249 19.89 -13.44 -2.27
N ARG A 250 19.08 -14.14 -1.46
CA ARG A 250 17.79 -13.62 -0.97
C ARG A 250 17.90 -12.26 -0.29
N LEU A 251 18.84 -12.13 0.65
CA LEU A 251 19.06 -10.87 1.38
C LEU A 251 19.50 -9.74 0.46
N ASP A 252 20.44 -10.03 -0.47
CA ASP A 252 20.89 -9.07 -1.47
C ASP A 252 19.74 -8.61 -2.36
N TRP A 253 18.83 -9.52 -2.73
CA TRP A 253 17.65 -9.24 -3.56
C TRP A 253 16.64 -8.35 -2.84
N ILE A 254 16.34 -8.64 -1.57
CA ILE A 254 15.47 -7.79 -0.74
C ILE A 254 16.06 -6.39 -0.60
N GLN A 255 17.35 -6.30 -0.24
CA GLN A 255 18.03 -5.01 -0.08
C GLN A 255 18.09 -4.23 -1.39
N PHE A 256 18.33 -4.90 -2.52
CA PHE A 256 18.29 -4.26 -3.84
C PHE A 256 16.92 -3.63 -4.12
N ASN A 257 15.83 -4.36 -3.90
CA ASN A 257 14.49 -3.85 -4.11
C ASN A 257 14.15 -2.67 -3.16
N VAL A 258 14.58 -2.75 -1.89
CA VAL A 258 14.49 -1.60 -0.97
C VAL A 258 15.18 -0.38 -1.55
N GLN A 259 16.42 -0.50 -2.02
CA GLN A 259 17.14 0.65 -2.59
C GLN A 259 16.47 1.20 -3.85
N ARG A 260 15.94 0.34 -4.72
CA ARG A 260 15.28 0.80 -5.94
C ARG A 260 13.97 1.53 -5.66
N TRP A 261 13.16 1.04 -4.72
CA TRP A 261 11.97 1.76 -4.28
C TRP A 261 12.29 3.10 -3.61
N LEU A 262 13.33 3.15 -2.77
CA LEU A 262 13.77 4.40 -2.15
C LEU A 262 14.28 5.41 -3.17
N GLN A 263 14.98 4.97 -4.21
CA GLN A 263 15.41 5.85 -5.30
C GLN A 263 14.21 6.39 -6.07
N PHE A 264 13.27 5.53 -6.48
CA PHE A 264 12.07 5.95 -7.20
C PHE A 264 11.27 6.99 -6.40
N TRP A 265 10.92 6.67 -5.15
CA TRP A 265 10.15 7.57 -4.29
C TRP A 265 10.94 8.80 -3.87
N GLY A 266 12.26 8.71 -3.71
CA GLY A 266 13.11 9.87 -3.41
C GLY A 266 13.09 10.88 -4.55
N LYS A 267 13.27 10.41 -5.80
CA LYS A 267 13.17 11.26 -6.99
C LYS A 267 11.76 11.84 -7.16
N MET A 268 10.72 11.01 -7.04
CA MET A 268 9.33 11.44 -7.20
C MET A 268 8.92 12.47 -6.14
N THR A 269 9.21 12.21 -4.86
CA THR A 269 8.89 13.14 -3.76
C THR A 269 9.57 14.48 -3.97
N SER A 270 10.87 14.47 -4.30
CA SER A 270 11.61 15.70 -4.58
C SER A 270 10.99 16.49 -5.74
N ALA A 271 10.70 15.83 -6.87
CA ALA A 271 10.13 16.48 -8.04
C ALA A 271 8.73 17.07 -7.80
N LEU A 272 7.88 16.36 -7.04
CA LEU A 272 6.56 16.87 -6.66
C LEU A 272 6.68 18.06 -5.70
N HIS A 273 7.52 17.97 -4.67
CA HIS A 273 7.70 19.05 -3.69
C HIS A 273 8.32 20.30 -4.31
N GLU A 274 9.29 20.16 -5.22
CA GLU A 274 9.85 21.28 -6.00
C GLU A 274 8.79 22.01 -6.83
N ALA A 275 7.78 21.28 -7.31
CA ALA A 275 6.63 21.84 -8.03
C ALA A 275 5.51 22.36 -7.10
N GLY A 276 5.70 22.32 -5.76
CA GLY A 276 4.69 22.71 -4.77
C GLY A 276 3.52 21.73 -4.65
N LEU A 277 3.72 20.49 -5.08
CA LEU A 277 2.77 19.38 -5.03
C LEU A 277 3.08 18.46 -3.84
N LYS A 278 2.14 17.58 -3.50
CA LYS A 278 2.28 16.58 -2.44
C LYS A 278 2.22 15.15 -2.96
N ASN A 279 2.57 14.18 -2.12
CA ASN A 279 2.37 12.78 -2.45
C ASN A 279 1.82 11.90 -1.33
N ALA A 280 1.18 10.80 -1.73
CA ALA A 280 0.76 9.74 -0.84
C ALA A 280 1.07 8.38 -1.45
N ILE A 281 1.37 7.39 -0.61
CA ILE A 281 1.59 5.99 -1.01
C ILE A 281 0.55 5.07 -0.39
N ASN A 282 0.28 3.92 -1.00
CA ASN A 282 -0.32 2.82 -0.26
C ASN A 282 0.74 2.09 0.58
N SER A 283 0.30 1.40 1.63
CA SER A 283 1.07 0.32 2.22
C SER A 283 1.37 -0.77 1.18
N ALA A 284 2.24 -1.70 1.51
CA ALA A 284 2.49 -2.88 0.71
C ALA A 284 1.42 -3.95 0.95
N TRP A 285 0.35 -3.97 0.16
CA TRP A 285 -0.65 -5.03 0.12
C TRP A 285 -1.16 -5.46 1.50
N THR A 286 -1.60 -4.51 2.33
CA THR A 286 -2.12 -4.76 3.69
C THR A 286 -1.10 -5.32 4.70
N LYS A 287 0.21 -5.23 4.41
CA LYS A 287 1.29 -5.82 5.23
C LYS A 287 1.93 -4.85 6.25
N GLY A 288 2.28 -5.40 7.42
CA GLY A 288 3.09 -4.74 8.44
C GLY A 288 4.58 -4.66 8.08
N ASN A 289 5.42 -4.19 9.00
CA ASN A 289 6.81 -3.82 8.68
C ASN A 289 7.63 -5.00 8.14
N PHE A 290 7.55 -6.16 8.80
CA PHE A 290 8.32 -7.35 8.39
C PHE A 290 7.88 -7.88 7.03
N ASP A 291 6.59 -8.13 6.86
CA ASP A 291 6.04 -8.70 5.62
C ASP A 291 6.27 -7.74 4.43
N ALA A 292 6.13 -6.43 4.64
CA ALA A 292 6.42 -5.41 3.62
C ALA A 292 7.90 -5.43 3.19
N LEU A 293 8.81 -5.61 4.14
CA LEU A 293 10.24 -5.73 3.82
C LEU A 293 10.54 -7.06 3.10
N TYR A 294 10.12 -8.18 3.68
CA TYR A 294 10.47 -9.52 3.19
C TYR A 294 9.80 -9.88 1.87
N GLU A 295 8.49 -9.63 1.75
CA GLU A 295 7.72 -10.02 0.57
C GLU A 295 7.84 -8.99 -0.56
N TYR A 296 8.16 -7.73 -0.25
CA TYR A 296 7.96 -6.62 -1.19
C TYR A 296 9.12 -5.62 -1.28
N GLY A 297 10.12 -5.73 -0.41
CA GLY A 297 11.27 -4.82 -0.42
C GLY A 297 10.88 -3.40 -0.02
N ILE A 298 9.93 -3.24 0.89
CA ILE A 298 9.47 -1.92 1.37
C ILE A 298 9.85 -1.76 2.84
N ASP A 299 10.64 -0.73 3.15
CA ASP A 299 10.99 -0.33 4.52
C ASP A 299 10.29 0.99 4.83
N TYR A 300 9.17 0.93 5.56
CA TYR A 300 8.34 2.11 5.82
C TYR A 300 9.06 3.20 6.62
N ARG A 301 10.07 2.85 7.43
CA ARG A 301 10.89 3.84 8.17
C ARG A 301 11.67 4.70 7.19
N LYS A 302 12.30 4.05 6.21
CA LYS A 302 13.08 4.71 5.17
C LYS A 302 12.18 5.47 4.21
N MET A 303 11.02 4.93 3.86
CA MET A 303 10.02 5.66 3.06
C MET A 303 9.55 6.94 3.75
N ALA A 304 9.23 6.87 5.05
CA ALA A 304 8.85 8.04 5.84
C ALA A 304 9.95 9.11 5.84
N ALA A 305 11.22 8.70 5.92
CA ALA A 305 12.37 9.60 5.91
C ALA A 305 12.58 10.33 4.57
N LEU A 306 11.95 9.88 3.46
CA LEU A 306 11.96 10.60 2.18
C LEU A 306 11.07 11.84 2.16
N GLY A 307 10.26 12.06 3.21
CA GLY A 307 9.36 13.20 3.30
C GLY A 307 8.02 12.99 2.59
N ILE A 308 7.62 11.74 2.35
CA ILE A 308 6.30 11.43 1.78
C ILE A 308 5.20 12.01 2.69
N ASP A 309 4.20 12.70 2.12
CA ASP A 309 3.24 13.49 2.92
C ASP A 309 2.23 12.63 3.69
N ALA A 310 1.88 11.46 3.16
CA ALA A 310 0.96 10.52 3.79
C ALA A 310 1.15 9.08 3.28
N MET A 311 0.76 8.11 4.11
CA MET A 311 0.52 6.74 3.67
C MET A 311 -0.91 6.32 3.94
N VAL A 312 -1.52 5.73 2.93
CA VAL A 312 -2.80 5.03 3.00
C VAL A 312 -2.51 3.58 3.37
N VAL A 313 -2.77 3.22 4.61
CA VAL A 313 -2.61 1.85 5.11
C VAL A 313 -3.82 1.04 4.67
N GLU A 314 -3.63 0.10 3.75
CA GLU A 314 -4.69 -0.76 3.25
C GLU A 314 -5.16 -1.70 4.36
N ALA A 315 -6.31 -1.41 4.95
CA ALA A 315 -6.87 -2.16 6.07
C ALA A 315 -8.31 -2.61 5.74
N VAL A 316 -8.44 -3.38 4.66
CA VAL A 316 -9.71 -3.85 4.09
C VAL A 316 -10.02 -5.31 4.47
N ALA A 317 -9.81 -5.68 5.74
CA ALA A 317 -9.93 -7.06 6.19
C ALA A 317 -11.33 -7.63 5.98
N LEU A 318 -12.37 -6.80 6.11
CA LEU A 318 -13.74 -7.24 5.84
C LEU A 318 -13.96 -7.59 4.36
N GLY A 319 -13.49 -6.74 3.44
CA GLY A 319 -13.58 -7.00 2.00
C GLY A 319 -12.86 -8.29 1.62
N MET A 320 -11.67 -8.50 2.17
CA MET A 320 -10.91 -9.73 2.00
C MET A 320 -11.62 -10.97 2.57
N SER A 321 -12.32 -10.84 3.70
CA SER A 321 -13.10 -11.95 4.26
C SER A 321 -14.32 -12.32 3.42
N GLN A 322 -14.87 -11.38 2.64
CA GLN A 322 -15.97 -11.66 1.71
C GLN A 322 -15.48 -12.39 0.45
N THR A 323 -14.32 -11.99 -0.08
CA THR A 323 -13.73 -12.61 -1.27
C THR A 323 -13.01 -13.94 -0.96
N ARG A 324 -12.55 -14.12 0.29
CA ARG A 324 -11.83 -15.31 0.77
C ARG A 324 -12.35 -15.78 2.13
N PRO A 325 -13.57 -16.34 2.19
CA PRO A 325 -14.27 -16.66 3.46
C PRO A 325 -13.55 -17.70 4.34
N ASP A 326 -12.67 -18.51 3.76
CA ASP A 326 -11.91 -19.52 4.51
C ASP A 326 -10.76 -18.93 5.34
N THR A 327 -10.37 -17.68 5.09
CA THR A 327 -9.31 -16.99 5.84
C THR A 327 -9.92 -16.04 6.86
N LYS A 328 -9.80 -16.37 8.15
CA LYS A 328 -10.53 -15.68 9.24
C LYS A 328 -9.73 -14.60 9.98
N TRP A 329 -8.49 -14.37 9.59
CA TRP A 329 -7.49 -13.73 10.45
C TRP A 329 -7.13 -12.30 10.07
N TYR A 330 -7.66 -11.78 8.97
CA TYR A 330 -7.27 -10.49 8.41
C TYR A 330 -7.46 -9.31 9.39
N HIS A 331 -8.52 -9.32 10.21
CA HIS A 331 -8.81 -8.19 11.09
C HIS A 331 -7.77 -7.94 12.17
N ASP A 332 -7.13 -8.99 12.70
CA ASP A 332 -6.09 -8.85 13.73
C ASP A 332 -4.75 -8.50 13.08
N GLU A 333 -4.46 -9.08 11.92
CA GLU A 333 -3.23 -8.84 11.18
C GLU A 333 -3.15 -7.42 10.61
N PHE A 334 -4.24 -6.88 10.07
CA PHE A 334 -4.24 -5.53 9.49
C PHE A 334 -4.24 -4.46 10.58
N ALA A 335 -4.91 -4.72 11.70
CA ALA A 335 -4.85 -3.85 12.87
C ALA A 335 -3.44 -3.81 13.48
N SER A 336 -2.81 -4.98 13.66
CA SER A 336 -1.43 -5.01 14.16
C SER A 336 -0.45 -4.37 13.18
N ALA A 337 -0.65 -4.54 11.87
CA ALA A 337 0.15 -3.87 10.83
C ALA A 337 0.08 -2.35 10.96
N LEU A 338 -1.12 -1.77 11.00
CA LEU A 338 -1.29 -0.32 11.18
C LEU A 338 -0.58 0.20 12.44
N ALA A 339 -0.74 -0.50 13.56
CA ALA A 339 -0.12 -0.10 14.82
C ALA A 339 1.41 -0.22 14.76
N GLU A 340 1.94 -1.34 14.25
CA GLU A 340 3.39 -1.57 14.13
C GLU A 340 4.06 -0.57 13.16
N ILE A 341 3.40 -0.24 12.04
CA ILE A 341 3.87 0.81 11.12
C ILE A 341 3.98 2.15 11.84
N LYS A 342 2.96 2.54 12.63
CA LYS A 342 3.04 3.78 13.41
C LYS A 342 4.17 3.72 14.44
N ALA A 343 4.37 2.59 15.11
CA ALA A 343 5.47 2.46 16.07
C ALA A 343 6.86 2.60 15.41
N ALA A 344 7.00 2.14 14.16
CA ALA A 344 8.23 2.25 13.38
C ALA A 344 8.46 3.64 12.77
N ALA A 345 7.39 4.33 12.38
CA ALA A 345 7.43 5.67 11.80
C ALA A 345 6.41 6.59 12.51
N PRO A 346 6.68 7.00 13.76
CA PRO A 346 5.70 7.68 14.62
C PRO A 346 5.17 8.99 14.03
N ASP A 347 6.00 9.73 13.29
CA ASP A 347 5.63 11.03 12.73
C ASP A 347 5.07 10.94 11.31
N PHE A 348 5.06 9.74 10.72
CA PHE A 348 4.50 9.56 9.39
C PHE A 348 2.96 9.58 9.47
N LYS A 349 2.32 10.43 8.66
CA LYS A 349 0.86 10.51 8.61
C LYS A 349 0.28 9.22 8.03
N LEU A 350 -0.56 8.54 8.81
CA LEU A 350 -1.23 7.30 8.39
C LEU A 350 -2.73 7.52 8.28
N LEU A 351 -3.29 7.19 7.13
CA LEU A 351 -4.73 7.13 6.87
C LEU A 351 -5.07 5.67 6.62
N PHE A 352 -5.99 5.04 7.36
CA PHE A 352 -6.39 3.69 6.96
C PHE A 352 -7.38 3.75 5.80
N LEU A 353 -7.23 2.84 4.83
CA LEU A 353 -8.21 2.63 3.78
C LEU A 353 -9.45 2.00 4.41
N HIS A 354 -10.51 2.78 4.55
CA HIS A 354 -11.77 2.30 5.06
C HIS A 354 -12.56 1.65 3.94
N GLY A 355 -12.63 0.32 3.94
CA GLY A 355 -13.34 -0.44 2.92
C GLY A 355 -14.85 -0.22 2.99
N ILE A 356 -15.39 0.67 2.16
CA ILE A 356 -16.84 0.86 2.02
C ILE A 356 -17.39 -0.13 1.01
N LYS A 357 -16.91 -0.07 -0.23
CA LYS A 357 -17.22 -1.02 -1.29
C LYS A 357 -16.08 -1.07 -2.31
N ASP A 358 -16.08 -2.12 -3.12
CA ASP A 358 -15.32 -2.22 -4.35
C ASP A 358 -16.09 -3.04 -5.40
N VAL A 359 -16.57 -2.35 -6.43
CA VAL A 359 -17.39 -2.93 -7.50
C VAL A 359 -16.59 -3.85 -8.43
N VAL A 360 -15.29 -3.64 -8.55
CA VAL A 360 -14.41 -4.47 -9.41
C VAL A 360 -13.93 -5.71 -8.66
N GLU A 361 -13.76 -5.61 -7.34
CA GLU A 361 -13.41 -6.73 -6.48
C GLU A 361 -14.63 -7.48 -5.91
N ASN A 362 -15.84 -7.05 -6.28
CA ASN A 362 -17.12 -7.67 -5.96
C ASN A 362 -17.43 -7.78 -4.45
N TRP A 363 -17.15 -6.72 -3.69
CA TRP A 363 -17.56 -6.63 -2.28
C TRP A 363 -18.19 -5.28 -1.94
N ASP A 364 -19.16 -5.29 -1.03
CA ASP A 364 -19.83 -4.08 -0.51
C ASP A 364 -20.01 -4.26 1.01
N ASN A 365 -19.09 -3.68 1.78
CA ASN A 365 -19.08 -3.82 3.24
C ASN A 365 -20.24 -3.05 3.87
N LEU A 366 -20.62 -1.93 3.28
CA LEU A 366 -21.68 -1.05 3.78
C LEU A 366 -23.04 -1.76 3.76
N ARG A 367 -23.37 -2.41 2.63
CA ARG A 367 -24.69 -2.99 2.40
C ARG A 367 -24.78 -4.48 2.75
N HIS A 368 -23.69 -5.23 2.64
CA HIS A 368 -23.71 -6.68 2.87
C HIS A 368 -23.17 -7.10 4.25
N ALA A 369 -22.36 -6.26 4.90
CA ALA A 369 -21.64 -6.64 6.12
C ALA A 369 -21.57 -5.52 7.16
N THR A 370 -22.65 -4.75 7.34
CA THR A 370 -22.69 -3.55 8.20
C THR A 370 -22.14 -3.76 9.64
N PRO A 371 -22.44 -4.86 10.36
CA PRO A 371 -21.82 -5.08 11.68
C PRO A 371 -20.30 -5.28 11.62
N GLY A 372 -19.81 -5.92 10.56
CA GLY A 372 -18.38 -6.07 10.30
C GLY A 372 -17.73 -4.72 9.97
N TYR A 373 -18.43 -3.88 9.20
CA TYR A 373 -17.98 -2.53 8.82
C TYR A 373 -17.75 -1.67 10.06
N GLU A 374 -18.72 -1.64 10.98
CA GLU A 374 -18.56 -0.91 12.25
C GLU A 374 -17.40 -1.47 13.07
N ARG A 375 -17.32 -2.81 13.24
CA ARG A 375 -16.24 -3.45 13.98
C ARG A 375 -14.86 -3.04 13.46
N GLU A 376 -14.66 -3.07 12.14
CA GLU A 376 -13.40 -2.70 11.50
C GLU A 376 -13.05 -1.23 11.72
N LEU A 377 -14.02 -0.32 11.49
CA LEU A 377 -13.86 1.11 11.74
C LEU A 377 -13.44 1.40 13.19
N PHE A 378 -14.18 0.88 14.17
CA PHE A 378 -13.90 1.12 15.58
C PHE A 378 -12.57 0.51 16.00
N LYS A 379 -12.19 -0.66 15.45
CA LYS A 379 -10.90 -1.28 15.74
C LYS A 379 -9.75 -0.42 15.22
N LEU A 380 -9.77 -0.02 13.96
CA LEU A 380 -8.66 0.70 13.32
C LEU A 380 -8.50 2.13 13.87
N SER A 381 -9.61 2.81 14.16
CA SER A 381 -9.58 4.15 14.74
C SER A 381 -9.12 4.17 16.21
N ASN A 382 -9.24 3.07 16.95
CA ASN A 382 -8.89 2.98 18.37
C ASN A 382 -7.62 2.16 18.65
N LEU A 383 -6.66 2.25 17.75
CA LEU A 383 -5.26 1.89 18.01
C LEU A 383 -4.50 3.15 18.38
N TYR A 384 -3.60 3.05 19.35
CA TYR A 384 -2.90 4.19 19.93
C TYR A 384 -1.40 3.97 19.97
N TYR A 385 -0.66 5.03 19.70
CA TYR A 385 0.76 5.14 19.92
C TYR A 385 1.02 5.95 21.19
N ARG A 386 1.93 5.46 22.04
CA ARG A 386 2.36 6.14 23.26
C ARG A 386 3.77 6.70 23.12
N ASP A 387 3.92 7.96 23.49
CA ASP A 387 5.21 8.60 23.72
C ASP A 387 5.15 9.49 24.98
N ARG A 388 6.17 10.33 25.18
CA ARG A 388 6.28 11.27 26.31
C ARG A 388 5.15 12.32 26.34
N SER A 389 4.48 12.57 25.21
CA SER A 389 3.34 13.49 25.13
C SER A 389 2.00 12.84 25.52
N GLY A 390 1.97 11.51 25.63
CA GLY A 390 0.79 10.75 26.01
C GLY A 390 0.32 9.80 24.90
N LEU A 391 -0.97 9.51 24.91
CA LEU A 391 -1.61 8.67 23.90
C LEU A 391 -2.07 9.51 22.70
N ARG A 392 -1.71 9.06 21.50
CA ARG A 392 -2.27 9.56 20.24
C ARG A 392 -2.68 8.41 19.36
N ARG A 393 -3.64 8.62 18.45
CA ARG A 393 -4.11 7.55 17.55
C ARG A 393 -3.01 7.12 16.59
N CYS A 394 -3.01 5.84 16.22
CA CYS A 394 -2.15 5.32 15.15
C CYS A 394 -2.61 5.76 13.77
N ALA A 395 -3.89 6.09 13.61
CA ALA A 395 -4.42 6.67 12.38
C ALA A 395 -4.74 8.15 12.59
N ASP A 396 -4.21 8.99 11.72
CA ASP A 396 -4.46 10.43 11.67
C ASP A 396 -5.82 10.73 11.00
N GLY A 397 -6.31 9.78 10.20
CA GLY A 397 -7.58 9.87 9.49
C GLY A 397 -7.90 8.59 8.72
N LEU A 398 -8.70 8.73 7.66
CA LEU A 398 -9.08 7.60 6.81
C LEU A 398 -9.27 8.03 5.35
N LEU A 399 -9.18 7.06 4.45
CA LEU A 399 -9.56 7.18 3.05
C LEU A 399 -10.77 6.29 2.80
N ALA A 400 -11.90 6.86 2.38
CA ALA A 400 -13.06 6.07 1.96
C ALA A 400 -12.77 5.36 0.62
N CYS A 401 -12.80 4.02 0.63
CA CYS A 401 -12.62 3.22 -0.59
C CYS A 401 -13.86 3.30 -1.49
N LEU A 402 -13.66 3.70 -2.76
CA LEU A 402 -14.67 3.91 -3.80
C LEU A 402 -15.92 4.66 -3.32
N ALA A 403 -15.76 5.96 -3.15
CA ALA A 403 -16.76 6.88 -2.62
C ALA A 403 -17.82 7.36 -3.64
N ASP A 404 -18.02 6.65 -4.74
CA ASP A 404 -19.08 6.87 -5.73
C ASP A 404 -20.29 5.93 -5.48
N GLY A 405 -21.45 6.17 -6.10
CA GLY A 405 -22.57 5.20 -6.04
C GLY A 405 -23.20 4.98 -4.65
N ILE A 406 -22.89 5.84 -3.66
CA ILE A 406 -23.40 5.77 -2.29
C ILE A 406 -24.46 6.87 -2.11
N ALA A 407 -25.62 6.48 -1.56
CA ALA A 407 -26.74 7.40 -1.37
C ALA A 407 -26.54 8.33 -0.17
N LYS A 408 -27.24 9.46 -0.16
CA LYS A 408 -27.12 10.47 0.92
C LYS A 408 -27.37 9.89 2.32
N HIS A 409 -28.41 9.08 2.50
CA HIS A 409 -28.73 8.48 3.79
C HIS A 409 -27.68 7.45 4.24
N GLU A 410 -27.00 6.79 3.29
CA GLU A 410 -25.88 5.91 3.57
C GLU A 410 -24.66 6.72 4.04
N TRP A 411 -24.39 7.86 3.39
CA TRP A 411 -23.38 8.81 3.87
C TRP A 411 -23.71 9.39 5.25
N ASP A 412 -24.97 9.64 5.55
CA ASP A 412 -25.39 10.08 6.88
C ASP A 412 -25.02 9.02 7.94
N PHE A 413 -25.28 7.74 7.66
CA PHE A 413 -24.83 6.62 8.51
C PHE A 413 -23.30 6.57 8.62
N ILE A 414 -22.57 6.63 7.50
CA ILE A 414 -21.09 6.59 7.48
C ILE A 414 -20.50 7.69 8.36
N ARG A 415 -20.98 8.94 8.21
CA ARG A 415 -20.49 10.09 8.97
C ARG A 415 -20.79 9.96 10.46
N GLU A 416 -21.96 9.44 10.82
CA GLU A 416 -22.31 9.18 12.21
C GLU A 416 -21.31 8.21 12.85
N ARG A 417 -20.98 7.12 12.14
CA ARG A 417 -20.01 6.12 12.63
C ARG A 417 -18.59 6.67 12.70
N TRP A 418 -18.14 7.42 11.69
CA TRP A 418 -16.82 8.07 11.71
C TRP A 418 -16.70 9.06 12.85
N LYS A 419 -17.74 9.86 13.08
CA LYS A 419 -17.76 10.80 14.20
C LYS A 419 -17.65 10.04 15.52
N ALA A 420 -18.44 8.98 15.70
CA ALA A 420 -18.43 8.18 16.92
C ALA A 420 -17.09 7.46 17.15
N SER A 421 -16.44 6.97 16.09
CA SER A 421 -15.21 6.17 16.21
C SER A 421 -13.97 7.02 16.53
N PHE A 422 -13.98 8.31 16.15
CA PHE A 422 -12.91 9.27 16.47
C PHE A 422 -13.25 10.19 17.65
N ASP A 423 -14.40 10.00 18.30
CA ASP A 423 -14.81 10.84 19.43
C ASP A 423 -13.95 10.59 20.68
N GLY A 424 -13.87 11.63 21.53
CA GLY A 424 -13.16 11.59 22.81
C GLY A 424 -11.63 11.67 22.73
N GLU A 425 -11.02 11.91 23.89
CA GLU A 425 -9.57 11.89 24.10
C GLU A 425 -9.22 10.64 24.94
N PRO A 426 -8.23 9.82 24.52
CA PRO A 426 -7.92 8.56 25.19
C PRO A 426 -7.25 8.78 26.55
N VAL A 427 -7.78 8.15 27.60
CA VAL A 427 -7.16 8.12 28.94
C VAL A 427 -6.27 6.89 29.12
N SER A 428 -6.75 5.74 28.67
CA SER A 428 -6.07 4.45 28.67
C SER A 428 -6.55 3.62 27.49
N ALA A 429 -5.70 2.74 26.96
CA ALA A 429 -6.08 1.84 25.88
C ALA A 429 -5.34 0.49 26.02
N GLY A 430 -6.13 -0.59 26.06
CA GLY A 430 -5.62 -1.95 26.22
C GLY A 430 -5.18 -2.34 27.63
N GLU A 431 -4.86 -3.62 27.77
CA GLU A 431 -4.35 -4.28 28.98
C GLU A 431 -2.82 -4.22 29.05
N ALA A 432 -2.16 -4.07 27.90
CA ALA A 432 -0.71 -3.90 27.80
C ALA A 432 -0.32 -3.11 26.55
N THR A 433 0.86 -2.50 26.61
CA THR A 433 1.47 -1.77 25.50
C THR A 433 2.51 -2.64 24.80
N VAL A 434 2.38 -2.78 23.48
CA VAL A 434 3.34 -3.50 22.65
C VAL A 434 4.55 -2.60 22.37
N LEU A 435 5.73 -3.02 22.77
CA LEU A 435 6.97 -2.29 22.52
C LEU A 435 7.59 -2.73 21.20
N TRP A 436 7.97 -1.76 20.37
CA TRP A 436 8.61 -1.98 19.08
C TRP A 436 10.04 -1.43 19.07
N HIS A 437 10.99 -2.21 18.54
CA HIS A 437 12.40 -1.85 18.41
C HIS A 437 12.89 -2.18 16.98
N ASP A 438 13.74 -1.33 16.40
CA ASP A 438 14.27 -1.49 15.03
C ASP A 438 14.90 -2.86 14.76
N ALA A 439 15.64 -3.39 15.74
CA ALA A 439 16.24 -4.73 15.65
C ALA A 439 15.22 -5.85 15.38
N MET A 440 13.95 -5.69 15.77
CA MET A 440 12.88 -6.66 15.45
C MET A 440 12.65 -6.80 13.94
N LEU A 441 12.99 -5.77 13.16
CA LEU A 441 12.96 -5.79 11.70
C LEU A 441 14.35 -6.10 11.12
N ASP A 442 15.37 -5.36 11.58
CA ASP A 442 16.72 -5.41 11.00
C ASP A 442 17.39 -6.77 11.21
N GLU A 443 17.30 -7.33 12.42
CA GLU A 443 17.81 -8.68 12.73
C GLU A 443 16.76 -9.76 12.44
N GLY A 444 15.48 -9.40 12.54
CA GLY A 444 14.35 -10.31 12.32
C GLY A 444 14.33 -10.92 10.93
N LEU A 445 14.83 -10.21 9.92
CA LEU A 445 14.96 -10.74 8.56
C LEU A 445 15.89 -11.96 8.49
N ALA A 446 17.08 -11.84 9.09
CA ALA A 446 18.04 -12.95 9.14
C ALA A 446 17.52 -14.09 10.03
N ASP A 447 16.89 -13.75 11.15
CA ASP A 447 16.29 -14.72 12.08
C ASP A 447 15.20 -15.56 11.40
N PHE A 448 14.28 -14.92 10.65
CA PHE A 448 13.26 -15.62 9.88
C PHE A 448 13.83 -16.47 8.76
N ILE A 449 14.86 -15.99 8.04
CA ILE A 449 15.46 -16.74 6.93
C ILE A 449 16.18 -18.00 7.43
N ALA A 450 16.72 -17.98 8.64
CA ALA A 450 17.46 -19.11 9.20
C ALA A 450 16.57 -20.35 9.41
N ASP A 451 15.37 -20.19 9.98
CA ASP A 451 14.50 -21.33 10.34
C ASP A 451 12.99 -21.04 10.32
N GLY A 452 12.57 -19.86 9.83
CA GLY A 452 11.16 -19.46 9.75
C GLY A 452 10.56 -18.99 11.07
N PHE A 453 11.39 -18.58 12.06
CA PHE A 453 10.89 -18.10 13.34
C PHE A 453 9.91 -16.94 13.18
N LEU A 454 8.76 -17.06 13.85
CA LEU A 454 7.61 -16.17 13.63
C LEU A 454 7.96 -14.70 13.96
N PRO A 455 7.84 -13.76 13.02
CA PRO A 455 8.16 -12.34 13.24
C PRO A 455 7.26 -11.67 14.30
N GLY A 456 7.74 -10.57 14.88
CA GLY A 456 7.08 -9.90 16.01
C GLY A 456 5.63 -9.47 15.73
N GLN A 457 5.34 -8.91 14.55
CA GLN A 457 3.98 -8.53 14.13
C GLN A 457 2.99 -9.70 14.15
N LYS A 458 3.46 -10.90 13.79
CA LYS A 458 2.63 -12.10 13.78
C LYS A 458 2.37 -12.62 15.20
N GLN A 459 3.35 -12.49 16.10
CA GLN A 459 3.14 -12.77 17.53
C GLN A 459 2.11 -11.81 18.13
N PHE A 460 2.22 -10.52 17.83
CA PHE A 460 1.25 -9.49 18.23
C PHE A 460 -0.16 -9.81 17.69
N ALA A 461 -0.31 -10.09 16.40
CA ALA A 461 -1.59 -10.47 15.81
C ALA A 461 -2.19 -11.74 16.43
N ALA A 462 -1.36 -12.73 16.77
CA ALA A 462 -1.81 -13.96 17.41
C ALA A 462 -2.39 -13.71 18.81
N LEU A 463 -1.80 -12.80 19.59
CA LEU A 463 -2.31 -12.42 20.92
C LEU A 463 -3.61 -11.62 20.84
N LEU A 464 -3.73 -10.68 19.88
CA LEU A 464 -4.99 -9.98 19.61
C LEU A 464 -6.12 -10.97 19.31
N ARG A 465 -5.82 -11.96 18.46
CA ARG A 465 -6.75 -13.03 18.08
C ARG A 465 -7.11 -13.95 19.25
N ALA A 466 -6.19 -14.16 20.19
CA ALA A 466 -6.44 -14.90 21.42
C ALA A 466 -7.30 -14.11 22.44
N GLY A 467 -7.57 -12.83 22.18
CA GLY A 467 -8.46 -11.98 22.96
C GLY A 467 -7.76 -10.94 23.85
N LEU A 468 -6.42 -10.88 23.84
CA LEU A 468 -5.68 -9.87 24.59
C LEU A 468 -5.98 -8.48 24.02
N GLN A 469 -6.25 -7.52 24.91
CA GLN A 469 -6.51 -6.14 24.52
C GLN A 469 -5.19 -5.40 24.33
N LEU A 470 -4.64 -5.44 23.11
CA LEU A 470 -3.36 -4.82 22.75
C LEU A 470 -3.58 -3.63 21.79
N GLN A 471 -4.25 -2.59 22.27
CA GLN A 471 -4.57 -1.39 21.48
C GLN A 471 -3.46 -0.33 21.50
N THR A 472 -2.50 -0.43 22.41
CA THR A 472 -1.41 0.55 22.53
C THR A 472 -0.09 -0.04 22.04
N VAL A 473 0.63 0.73 21.26
CA VAL A 473 2.01 0.45 20.83
C VAL A 473 2.92 1.60 21.23
N ALA A 474 4.21 1.33 21.44
CA ALA A 474 5.20 2.36 21.69
C ALA A 474 6.56 1.96 21.13
N ARG A 475 7.40 2.96 20.89
CA ARG A 475 8.83 2.76 20.70
C ARG A 475 9.43 2.18 21.99
N PHE A 476 10.39 1.27 21.86
CA PHE A 476 11.04 0.63 23.01
C PHE A 476 11.68 1.66 23.96
N GLU A 477 12.29 2.73 23.43
CA GLU A 477 12.86 3.80 24.25
C GLU A 477 11.82 4.63 25.04
N ASN A 478 10.52 4.50 24.72
CA ASN A 478 9.42 5.14 25.42
C ASN A 478 8.75 4.21 26.43
N ALA A 479 9.33 3.05 26.73
CA ALA A 479 8.77 2.12 27.73
C ALA A 479 8.65 2.75 29.13
N ASP A 480 9.49 3.74 29.46
CA ASP A 480 9.40 4.51 30.71
C ASP A 480 8.14 5.38 30.81
N CYS A 481 7.46 5.63 29.69
CA CYS A 481 6.23 6.39 29.61
C CYS A 481 4.98 5.55 29.85
N GLU A 482 5.10 4.21 29.88
CA GLU A 482 3.99 3.29 30.10
C GLU A 482 3.84 2.94 31.59
N PRO A 483 2.70 3.31 32.22
CA PRO A 483 2.42 2.91 33.61
C PRO A 483 1.92 1.47 33.76
N GLY A 484 1.33 0.88 32.71
CA GLY A 484 0.74 -0.46 32.70
C GLY A 484 1.71 -1.56 32.25
N ALA A 485 1.21 -2.77 32.04
CA ALA A 485 2.05 -3.88 31.56
C ALA A 485 2.56 -3.62 30.14
N VAL A 486 3.73 -4.17 29.81
CA VAL A 486 4.31 -4.09 28.46
C VAL A 486 4.51 -5.47 27.86
N PHE A 487 4.37 -5.57 26.55
CA PHE A 487 4.63 -6.77 25.76
C PHE A 487 5.74 -6.51 24.76
N VAL A 488 6.79 -7.34 24.77
CA VAL A 488 7.90 -7.29 23.82
C VAL A 488 7.82 -8.51 22.90
N PRO A 489 7.29 -8.37 21.66
CA PRO A 489 7.35 -9.43 20.66
C PRO A 489 8.79 -9.59 20.16
N ALA A 490 9.15 -10.80 19.73
CA ALA A 490 10.50 -11.14 19.24
C ALA A 490 11.63 -10.59 20.15
N ALA A 491 11.45 -10.67 21.47
CA ALA A 491 12.32 -10.07 22.47
C ALA A 491 13.77 -10.57 22.40
N HIS A 492 14.02 -11.74 21.80
CA HIS A 492 15.36 -12.28 21.60
C HIS A 492 16.21 -11.46 20.61
N LEU A 493 15.60 -10.57 19.82
CA LEU A 493 16.27 -9.66 18.89
C LEU A 493 16.58 -8.30 19.52
N VAL A 494 16.05 -8.00 20.70
CA VAL A 494 16.34 -6.73 21.38
C VAL A 494 17.73 -6.80 22.02
N PRO A 495 18.56 -5.74 21.94
CA PRO A 495 19.86 -5.71 22.60
C PRO A 495 19.76 -6.12 24.07
N ALA A 496 20.61 -7.06 24.48
CA ALA A 496 20.48 -7.72 25.79
C ALA A 496 20.49 -6.74 26.97
N GLU A 497 21.31 -5.68 26.89
CA GLU A 497 21.40 -4.65 27.94
C GLU A 497 20.11 -3.85 28.07
N GLU A 498 19.46 -3.54 26.93
CA GLU A 498 18.21 -2.79 26.90
C GLU A 498 17.04 -3.62 27.42
N LEU A 499 16.97 -4.89 27.02
CA LEU A 499 15.97 -5.83 27.52
C LEU A 499 16.12 -6.07 29.03
N ASP A 500 17.35 -6.28 29.51
CA ASP A 500 17.62 -6.45 30.93
C ASP A 500 17.26 -5.20 31.74
N ARG A 501 17.52 -4.01 31.19
CA ARG A 501 17.12 -2.73 31.81
C ARG A 501 15.60 -2.62 31.89
N LEU A 502 14.88 -2.98 30.84
CA LEU A 502 13.41 -2.98 30.84
C LEU A 502 12.88 -3.92 31.95
N VAL A 503 13.29 -5.18 31.95
CA VAL A 503 12.80 -6.18 32.92
C VAL A 503 13.12 -5.79 34.36
N ARG A 504 14.28 -5.19 34.64
CA ARG A 504 14.67 -4.79 36.00
C ARG A 504 13.95 -3.54 36.51
N ASN A 505 13.71 -2.57 35.64
CA ASN A 505 13.35 -1.21 36.06
C ASN A 505 11.89 -0.84 35.78
N HIS A 506 11.20 -1.57 34.91
CA HIS A 506 9.83 -1.26 34.57
C HIS A 506 8.89 -1.55 35.76
N PRO A 507 7.99 -0.62 36.13
CA PRO A 507 7.22 -0.70 37.39
C PRO A 507 6.08 -1.73 37.35
N ALA A 508 5.73 -2.23 36.16
CA ALA A 508 4.63 -3.15 35.92
C ALA A 508 5.11 -4.40 35.15
N PRO A 509 4.28 -5.46 35.01
CA PRO A 509 4.69 -6.70 34.36
C PRO A 509 5.26 -6.48 32.94
N VAL A 510 6.36 -7.17 32.66
CA VAL A 510 7.00 -7.22 31.34
C VAL A 510 6.79 -8.62 30.76
N MET A 511 6.01 -8.70 29.69
CA MET A 511 5.72 -9.93 28.95
C MET A 511 6.68 -10.05 27.77
N LEU A 512 7.41 -11.16 27.68
CA LEU A 512 8.39 -11.40 26.63
C LEU A 512 7.94 -12.58 25.77
N CYS A 513 7.94 -12.43 24.45
CA CYS A 513 7.78 -13.54 23.50
C CYS A 513 8.99 -13.59 22.56
N GLY A 514 9.49 -14.78 22.28
CA GLY A 514 10.71 -14.97 21.50
C GLY A 514 11.35 -16.34 21.71
N ARG A 515 12.59 -16.51 21.27
CA ARG A 515 13.31 -17.78 21.38
C ARG A 515 13.60 -18.16 22.83
N ALA A 516 13.17 -19.35 23.23
CA ALA A 516 13.37 -19.87 24.59
C ALA A 516 14.85 -19.86 25.01
N ALA A 517 15.78 -20.20 24.11
CA ALA A 517 17.21 -20.23 24.41
C ALA A 517 17.77 -18.89 24.92
N VAL A 518 17.17 -17.77 24.50
CA VAL A 518 17.56 -16.42 24.97
C VAL A 518 16.76 -16.04 26.22
N LEU A 519 15.46 -16.35 26.23
CA LEU A 519 14.55 -15.90 27.28
C LEU A 519 14.61 -16.73 28.57
N GLN A 520 15.21 -17.93 28.54
CA GLN A 520 15.37 -18.81 29.70
C GLN A 520 16.00 -18.12 30.92
N ARG A 521 16.88 -17.14 30.69
CA ARG A 521 17.51 -16.37 31.78
C ARG A 521 16.51 -15.57 32.63
N PHE A 522 15.30 -15.32 32.12
CA PHE A 522 14.23 -14.62 32.82
C PHE A 522 13.18 -15.58 33.43
N PHE A 523 13.30 -16.89 33.24
CA PHE A 523 12.31 -17.85 33.74
C PHE A 523 12.30 -17.95 35.27
N CYS A 524 13.41 -17.64 35.93
CA CYS A 524 13.47 -17.56 37.39
C CYS A 524 12.86 -16.27 37.95
N THR A 525 12.51 -15.32 37.09
CA THR A 525 11.99 -14.00 37.48
C THR A 525 10.52 -13.79 37.11
N GLY A 526 9.86 -14.78 36.50
CA GLY A 526 8.45 -14.69 36.09
C GLY A 526 7.81 -16.05 35.84
N GLU A 527 6.52 -16.04 35.49
CA GLU A 527 5.76 -17.24 35.12
C GLU A 527 5.92 -17.53 33.62
N VAL A 528 6.24 -18.78 33.27
CA VAL A 528 6.37 -19.22 31.88
C VAL A 528 5.05 -19.83 31.43
N ILE A 529 4.43 -19.22 30.43
CA ILE A 529 3.23 -19.75 29.75
C ILE A 529 3.71 -20.36 28.43
N SER A 530 3.68 -21.68 28.33
CA SER A 530 4.15 -22.46 27.17
C SER A 530 3.04 -22.80 26.20
#